data_AF-A0A9E0PS73-F1
#
_entry.id   AF-A0A9E0PS73-F1
#
_cell.length_a   1.000
_cell.length_b   1.000
_cell.length_c   1.000
_cell.angle_alpha   90.00
_cell.angle_beta   90.00
_cell.angle_gamma   90.00
#
_symmetry.space_group_name_H-M   'P 1'
#
loop_
_entity.id
_entity.type
_entity.pdbx_description
1 polymer ?
#
loop_
_entity_poly.entity_id
_entity_poly.type
_entity_poly.pdbx_seq_one_letter_code
_entity_poly.pdbx_strand_id
1 'polypeptide(L)'
;ATALLLQHALRLIASGAEGAAPVAQLAQSLGVSDRHLRRIFEARLGITPLQYLQTQRLLTAKHLLTDTTLSATQVALASGFGSVRRFNDAFARQYRLNPTQLRRNSAAPAPDAPSGQPQPTMALRLAYRPPLDTAALLGFFATRQIPGMEQVDTADGASVLRRTVRMGSGAQACSGWIALRFHAERFHAERFHPERCELLLEASDTLAPQLGAVMRRVRSMLDLDADPAAINARLHADFPDGNGLRVPGAWNGFETAVRAVLGQQITVAAARTLAGRLVARFGEPIATPWPALSHLFPSAAVLAAASGDSLGQLGIVRQRQGAIAALARVVDSGELRLEPGADVERTMSQLRALPGIGDWTAQYIAMRVLRWPDAFPAGDVALQSALGVRQDPRPARAAEAASAAWKPWRSYAVVRAWARGAAP
;
A
#
# COMPACT_ATOMS: atom_id res chain seq x y z
N ALA A 1 -3.10 18.21 -18.78
CA ALA A 1 -2.49 16.99 -19.37
C ALA A 1 -1.07 16.73 -18.85
N THR A 2 -0.08 17.58 -19.19
CA THR A 2 1.35 17.34 -18.89
C THR A 2 1.70 17.15 -17.41
N ALA A 3 1.10 17.95 -16.51
CA ALA A 3 1.34 17.82 -15.07
C ALA A 3 0.77 16.51 -14.49
N LEU A 4 -0.41 16.08 -14.96
CA LEU A 4 -1.04 14.82 -14.56
C LEU A 4 -0.21 13.62 -15.04
N LEU A 5 0.30 13.67 -16.27
CA LEU A 5 1.19 12.65 -16.80
C LEU A 5 2.47 12.52 -15.98
N LEU A 6 3.10 13.65 -15.61
CA LEU A 6 4.28 13.64 -14.75
C LEU A 6 3.97 13.06 -13.37
N GLN A 7 2.87 13.47 -12.73
CA GLN A 7 2.45 12.90 -11.44
C GLN A 7 2.17 11.40 -11.52
N HIS A 8 1.58 10.94 -12.62
CA HIS A 8 1.36 9.52 -12.88
C HIS A 8 2.71 8.78 -13.02
N ALA A 9 3.64 9.28 -13.83
CA ALA A 9 4.98 8.72 -13.95
C ALA A 9 5.73 8.65 -12.61
N LEU A 10 5.70 9.72 -11.82
CA LEU A 10 6.34 9.76 -10.50
C LEU A 10 5.73 8.73 -9.55
N ARG A 11 4.39 8.57 -9.55
CA ARG A 11 3.71 7.54 -8.74
C ARG A 11 4.08 6.12 -9.15
N LEU A 12 4.19 5.83 -10.44
CA LEU A 12 4.61 4.50 -10.93
C LEU A 12 6.05 4.18 -10.54
N ILE A 13 6.96 5.16 -10.63
CA ILE A 13 8.35 4.97 -10.19
C ILE A 13 8.39 4.80 -8.67
N ALA A 14 7.64 5.59 -7.91
CA ALA A 14 7.61 5.55 -6.45
C ALA A 14 6.89 4.32 -5.88
N SER A 15 5.94 3.72 -6.60
CA SER A 15 5.34 2.43 -6.23
C SER A 15 6.29 1.26 -6.52
N GLY A 16 7.20 1.45 -7.48
CA GLY A 16 8.18 0.47 -7.90
C GLY A 16 7.50 -0.76 -8.50
N ALA A 17 6.54 -0.52 -9.40
CA ALA A 17 5.92 -1.52 -10.25
C ALA A 17 7.01 -2.49 -10.78
N GLU A 18 6.71 -3.78 -10.67
CA GLU A 18 7.68 -4.85 -10.54
C GLU A 18 8.78 -4.85 -11.62
N GLY A 19 10.02 -5.04 -11.18
CA GLY A 19 11.18 -5.23 -12.05
C GLY A 19 11.87 -3.94 -12.47
N ALA A 20 13.08 -4.08 -13.01
CA ALA A 20 13.88 -3.00 -13.54
C ALA A 20 13.32 -2.47 -14.88
N ALA A 21 12.04 -2.11 -14.92
CA ALA A 21 11.36 -1.68 -16.13
C ALA A 21 12.13 -0.49 -16.76
N PRO A 22 12.64 -0.64 -18.00
CA PRO A 22 13.27 0.46 -18.70
C PRO A 22 12.29 1.64 -18.84
N VAL A 23 12.82 2.86 -18.95
CA VAL A 23 12.01 4.07 -19.17
C VAL A 23 11.02 3.91 -20.35
N ALA A 24 11.35 3.07 -21.34
CA ALA A 24 10.46 2.69 -22.43
C ALA A 24 9.17 1.98 -21.98
N GLN A 25 9.25 1.06 -21.02
CA GLN A 25 8.06 0.38 -20.48
C GLN A 25 7.19 1.34 -19.65
N LEU A 26 7.83 2.28 -18.92
CA LEU A 26 7.12 3.35 -18.22
C LEU A 26 6.39 4.28 -19.21
N ALA A 27 7.02 4.64 -20.33
CA ALA A 27 6.37 5.45 -21.36
C ALA A 27 5.18 4.69 -22.00
N GLN A 28 5.37 3.41 -22.31
CA GLN A 28 4.32 2.54 -22.85
C GLN A 28 3.13 2.39 -21.90
N SER A 29 3.37 2.19 -20.59
CA SER A 29 2.28 2.08 -19.61
C SER A 29 1.48 3.37 -19.45
N LEU A 30 2.12 4.52 -19.72
CA LEU A 30 1.51 5.84 -19.72
C LEU A 30 0.89 6.24 -21.06
N GLY A 31 0.97 5.39 -22.10
CA GLY A 31 0.44 5.67 -23.43
C GLY A 31 1.16 6.80 -24.17
N VAL A 32 2.42 7.07 -23.85
CA VAL A 32 3.23 8.15 -24.48
C VAL A 32 4.56 7.62 -25.03
N SER A 33 5.20 8.40 -25.89
CA SER A 33 6.56 8.07 -26.37
C SER A 33 7.64 8.39 -25.33
N ASP A 34 8.74 7.64 -25.33
CA ASP A 34 9.91 7.88 -24.47
C ASP A 34 10.44 9.31 -24.60
N ARG A 35 10.50 9.83 -25.83
CA ARG A 35 10.90 11.21 -26.12
C ARG A 35 9.98 12.24 -25.46
N HIS A 36 8.67 12.01 -25.50
CA HIS A 36 7.71 12.92 -24.86
C HIS A 36 7.86 12.88 -23.34
N LEU A 37 8.01 11.70 -22.75
CA LEU A 37 8.20 11.54 -21.31
C LEU A 37 9.48 12.24 -20.81
N ARG A 38 10.60 12.07 -21.53
CA ARG A 38 11.87 12.75 -21.22
C ARG A 38 11.73 14.27 -21.23
N ARG A 39 11.13 14.82 -22.29
CA ARG A 39 10.91 16.26 -22.42
C ARG A 39 10.10 16.83 -21.25
N ILE A 40 9.10 16.09 -20.76
CA ILE A 40 8.29 16.51 -19.61
C ILE A 40 9.11 16.52 -18.32
N PHE A 41 9.89 15.47 -18.09
CA PHE A 41 10.76 15.34 -16.92
C PHE A 41 11.82 16.45 -16.89
N GLU A 42 12.49 16.71 -18.01
CA GLU A 42 13.48 17.78 -18.14
C GLU A 42 12.85 19.16 -17.93
N ALA A 43 11.71 19.44 -18.58
CA ALA A 43 11.05 20.74 -18.47
C ALA A 43 10.49 21.05 -17.08
N ARG A 44 10.21 20.04 -16.25
CA ARG A 44 9.55 20.21 -14.94
C ARG A 44 10.43 19.92 -13.73
N LEU A 45 11.41 19.03 -13.87
CA LEU A 45 12.30 18.58 -12.80
C LEU A 45 13.77 18.81 -13.11
N GLY A 46 14.13 19.21 -14.34
CA GLY A 46 15.52 19.41 -14.77
C GLY A 46 16.35 18.12 -14.87
N ILE A 47 15.71 16.95 -14.78
CA ILE A 47 16.35 15.63 -14.82
C ILE A 47 15.57 14.69 -15.73
N THR A 48 16.23 13.66 -16.23
CA THR A 48 15.59 12.59 -17.02
C THR A 48 14.86 11.58 -16.12
N PRO A 49 13.89 10.82 -16.66
CA PRO A 49 13.22 9.75 -15.91
C PRO A 49 14.21 8.68 -15.39
N LEU A 50 15.27 8.39 -16.15
CA LEU A 50 16.30 7.43 -15.75
C LEU A 50 17.10 7.94 -14.54
N GLN A 51 17.48 9.21 -14.53
CA GLN A 51 18.16 9.83 -13.39
C GLN A 51 17.27 9.79 -12.15
N TYR A 52 15.98 10.14 -12.28
CA TYR A 52 15.05 10.06 -11.17
C TYR A 52 14.93 8.63 -10.61
N LEU A 53 14.77 7.62 -11.49
CA LEU A 53 14.75 6.21 -11.09
C LEU A 53 16.05 5.80 -10.38
N GLN A 54 17.21 6.20 -10.89
CA GLN A 54 18.51 5.95 -10.25
C GLN A 54 18.57 6.56 -8.85
N THR A 55 18.11 7.80 -8.68
CA THR A 55 18.02 8.44 -7.35
C THR A 55 17.15 7.63 -6.39
N GLN A 56 15.97 7.16 -6.82
CA GLN A 56 15.10 6.34 -5.98
C GLN A 56 15.74 5.00 -5.56
N ARG A 57 16.43 4.33 -6.48
CA ARG A 57 17.17 3.10 -6.18
C ARG A 57 18.32 3.35 -5.20
N LEU A 58 19.05 4.45 -5.36
CA LEU A 58 20.15 4.82 -4.47
C LEU A 58 19.67 5.19 -3.06
N LEU A 59 18.55 5.91 -2.95
CA LEU A 59 17.91 6.21 -1.66
C LEU A 59 17.44 4.93 -0.96
N THR A 60 16.83 4.00 -1.70
CA THR A 60 16.46 2.68 -1.19
C THR A 60 17.71 1.95 -0.68
N ALA A 61 18.78 1.89 -1.47
CA ALA A 61 20.01 1.24 -1.08
C ALA A 61 20.64 1.85 0.17
N LYS A 62 20.62 3.19 0.29
CA LYS A 62 21.09 3.90 1.48
C LYS A 62 20.31 3.45 2.73
N HIS A 63 18.98 3.40 2.66
CA HIS A 63 18.16 2.91 3.78
C HIS A 63 18.50 1.46 4.13
N LEU A 64 18.60 0.56 3.14
CA LEU A 64 18.91 -0.85 3.39
C LEU A 64 20.31 -1.04 4.00
N LEU A 65 21.32 -0.26 3.58
CA LEU A 65 22.68 -0.33 4.13
C LEU A 65 22.76 0.13 5.59
N THR A 66 21.94 1.10 5.98
CA THR A 66 21.92 1.66 7.32
C THR A 66 21.11 0.82 8.29
N ASP A 67 19.98 0.25 7.86
CA ASP A 67 19.02 -0.39 8.78
C ASP A 67 19.09 -1.93 8.82
N THR A 68 19.63 -2.58 7.79
CA THR A 68 19.67 -4.06 7.68
C THR A 68 21.09 -4.59 7.73
N THR A 69 21.27 -5.89 7.94
CA THR A 69 22.58 -6.58 7.84
C THR A 69 22.85 -7.22 6.48
N LEU A 70 22.03 -6.91 5.46
CA LEU A 70 22.16 -7.48 4.10
C LEU A 70 23.53 -7.19 3.47
N SER A 71 24.07 -8.16 2.72
CA SER A 71 25.27 -7.96 1.91
C SER A 71 25.07 -6.88 0.84
N ALA A 72 26.15 -6.26 0.37
CA ALA A 72 26.08 -5.26 -0.70
C ALA A 72 25.41 -5.80 -1.97
N THR A 73 25.60 -7.10 -2.27
CA THR A 73 24.94 -7.81 -3.37
C THR A 73 23.42 -7.87 -3.17
N GLN A 74 22.97 -8.28 -1.98
CA GLN A 74 21.54 -8.35 -1.65
C GLN A 74 20.90 -6.95 -1.66
N VAL A 75 21.59 -5.94 -1.12
CA VAL A 75 21.14 -4.54 -1.17
C VAL A 75 20.96 -4.07 -2.62
N ALA A 76 21.92 -4.35 -3.50
CA ALA A 76 21.83 -3.96 -4.90
C ALA A 76 20.56 -4.53 -5.57
N LEU A 77 20.32 -5.84 -5.39
CA LEU A 77 19.15 -6.52 -5.93
C LEU A 77 17.84 -5.97 -5.33
N ALA A 78 17.74 -5.89 -4.00
CA ALA A 78 16.55 -5.40 -3.29
C ALA A 78 16.25 -3.92 -3.59
N SER A 79 17.26 -3.14 -3.98
CA SER A 79 17.12 -1.75 -4.42
C SER A 79 16.76 -1.61 -5.90
N GLY A 80 16.65 -2.72 -6.64
CA GLY A 80 16.25 -2.73 -8.05
C GLY A 80 17.41 -2.59 -9.05
N PHE A 81 18.66 -2.79 -8.64
CA PHE A 81 19.79 -2.89 -9.57
C PHE A 81 19.93 -4.32 -10.09
N GLY A 82 19.94 -4.51 -11.41
CA GLY A 82 20.26 -5.80 -12.03
C GLY A 82 21.74 -6.16 -12.07
N SER A 83 22.62 -5.34 -11.48
CA SER A 83 24.07 -5.56 -11.45
C SER A 83 24.71 -4.85 -10.26
N VAL A 84 25.46 -5.62 -9.46
CA VAL A 84 26.23 -5.10 -8.31
C VAL A 84 27.29 -4.08 -8.75
N ARG A 85 27.92 -4.30 -9.92
CA ARG A 85 28.90 -3.35 -10.48
C ARG A 85 28.26 -1.99 -10.77
N ARG A 86 27.13 -1.98 -11.49
CA ARG A 86 26.40 -0.74 -11.79
C ARG A 86 25.90 -0.05 -10.52
N PHE A 87 25.50 -0.83 -9.52
CA PHE A 87 25.14 -0.30 -8.21
C PHE A 87 26.31 0.42 -7.54
N ASN A 88 27.47 -0.25 -7.41
CA ASN A 88 28.66 0.32 -6.79
C ASN A 88 29.12 1.61 -7.50
N ASP A 89 29.17 1.58 -8.84
CA ASP A 89 29.57 2.74 -9.65
C ASP A 89 28.62 3.92 -9.44
N ALA A 90 27.30 3.68 -9.45
CA ALA A 90 26.30 4.72 -9.22
C ALA A 90 26.36 5.28 -7.79
N PHE A 91 26.54 4.41 -6.80
CA PHE A 91 26.60 4.78 -5.38
C PHE A 91 27.84 5.64 -5.08
N ALA A 92 29.01 5.21 -5.55
CA ALA A 92 30.26 5.95 -5.40
C ALA A 92 30.19 7.33 -6.09
N ARG A 93 29.61 7.40 -7.30
CA ARG A 93 29.44 8.66 -8.02
C ARG A 93 28.53 9.64 -7.27
N GLN A 94 27.42 9.17 -6.71
CA GLN A 94 26.43 10.02 -6.07
C GLN A 94 26.83 10.45 -4.64
N TYR A 95 27.33 9.50 -3.84
CA TYR A 95 27.58 9.73 -2.41
C TYR A 95 29.06 9.95 -2.07
N ARG A 96 29.98 9.78 -3.04
CA ARG A 96 31.44 9.85 -2.84
C ARG A 96 31.95 8.91 -1.73
N LEU A 97 31.20 7.84 -1.46
CA LEU A 97 31.46 6.79 -0.48
C LEU A 97 31.11 5.45 -1.11
N ASN A 98 31.78 4.38 -0.71
CA ASN A 98 31.38 3.02 -1.09
C ASN A 98 30.33 2.45 -0.10
N PRO A 99 29.50 1.47 -0.51
CA PRO A 99 28.46 0.89 0.34
C PRO A 99 28.98 0.35 1.69
N THR A 100 30.16 -0.27 1.69
CA THR A 100 30.80 -0.84 2.88
C THR A 100 31.23 0.23 3.88
N GLN A 101 31.74 1.38 3.40
CA GLN A 101 32.10 2.53 4.22
C GLN A 101 30.86 3.13 4.88
N LEU A 102 29.77 3.31 4.13
CA LEU A 102 28.52 3.80 4.72
C LEU A 102 28.03 2.87 5.84
N ARG A 103 28.05 1.56 5.60
CA ARG A 103 27.66 0.55 6.60
C ARG A 103 28.51 0.63 7.87
N ARG A 104 29.83 0.77 7.76
CA ARG A 104 30.71 0.94 8.95
C ARG A 104 30.37 2.21 9.73
N ASN A 105 30.07 3.30 9.02
CA ASN A 105 29.73 4.57 9.66
C ASN A 105 28.35 4.55 10.33
N SER A 106 27.41 3.78 9.81
CA SER A 106 26.08 3.57 10.42
C SER A 106 26.08 2.54 11.55
N ALA A 107 27.06 1.63 11.58
CA ALA A 107 27.19 0.58 12.60
C ALA A 107 27.85 1.04 13.90
N ALA A 108 28.15 2.34 14.06
CA ALA A 108 28.59 2.88 15.35
C ALA A 108 27.51 2.56 16.40
N PRO A 109 27.83 1.78 17.46
CA PRO A 109 26.87 1.47 18.50
C PRO A 109 26.44 2.77 19.18
N ALA A 110 25.15 2.90 19.51
CA ALA A 110 24.78 3.80 20.59
C ALA A 110 25.53 3.31 21.85
N PRO A 111 26.15 4.21 22.65
CA PRO A 111 27.01 3.82 23.76
C PRO A 111 26.34 2.90 24.81
N ASP A 112 25.01 2.80 24.81
CA ASP A 112 24.23 2.13 25.85
C ASP A 112 23.48 0.86 25.38
N ALA A 113 23.87 0.22 24.27
CA ALA A 113 23.18 -0.98 23.80
C ALA A 113 23.57 -2.26 24.58
N PRO A 114 22.64 -2.98 25.26
CA PRO A 114 22.92 -4.21 25.96
C PRO A 114 23.26 -5.31 24.95
N SER A 115 24.43 -5.90 25.15
CA SER A 115 24.94 -7.06 24.44
C SER A 115 24.06 -8.28 24.71
N GLY A 116 23.36 -8.81 23.70
CA GLY A 116 22.76 -10.15 23.81
C GLY A 116 21.55 -10.46 22.93
N GLN A 117 20.87 -9.47 22.33
CA GLN A 117 19.76 -9.75 21.41
C GLN A 117 20.25 -9.81 19.95
N PRO A 118 19.94 -10.87 19.18
CA PRO A 118 20.29 -10.92 17.77
C PRO A 118 19.62 -9.76 17.05
N GLN A 119 20.40 -8.96 16.31
CA GLN A 119 19.83 -7.90 15.48
C GLN A 119 18.90 -8.54 14.45
N PRO A 120 17.63 -8.11 14.32
CA PRO A 120 16.78 -8.61 13.26
C PRO A 120 17.43 -8.25 11.91
N THR A 121 17.80 -9.27 11.14
CA THR A 121 18.48 -9.17 9.84
C THR A 121 17.70 -8.32 8.84
N MET A 122 16.38 -8.23 9.01
CA MET A 122 15.41 -7.62 8.10
C MET A 122 14.47 -6.64 8.78
N ALA A 123 15.02 -5.65 9.47
CA ALA A 123 14.28 -4.53 10.02
C ALA A 123 14.59 -3.21 9.29
N LEU A 124 13.58 -2.36 9.08
CA LEU A 124 13.69 -1.05 8.44
C LEU A 124 12.93 0.00 9.25
N ARG A 125 13.51 1.20 9.40
CA ARG A 125 12.82 2.35 9.99
C ARG A 125 12.16 3.16 8.89
N LEU A 126 10.85 3.37 9.01
CA LEU A 126 10.06 4.10 8.03
C LEU A 126 9.54 5.39 8.64
N ALA A 127 10.18 6.51 8.26
CA ALA A 127 9.73 7.83 8.66
C ALA A 127 8.38 8.22 8.04
N TYR A 128 7.59 9.00 8.76
CA TYR A 128 6.36 9.62 8.29
C TYR A 128 6.30 11.10 8.69
N ARG A 129 5.49 11.89 8.00
CA ARG A 129 5.25 13.29 8.35
C ARG A 129 4.19 13.36 9.47
N PRO A 130 4.44 13.95 10.64
CA PRO A 130 3.40 14.14 11.65
C PRO A 130 2.37 15.20 11.21
N PRO A 131 1.15 15.18 11.78
CA PRO A 131 0.64 14.14 12.69
C PRO A 131 0.22 12.86 11.95
N LEU A 132 0.27 11.73 12.66
CA LEU A 132 -0.27 10.44 12.24
C LEU A 132 -1.14 9.90 13.37
N ASP A 133 -2.43 9.72 13.10
CA ASP A 133 -3.35 9.06 14.04
C ASP A 133 -3.20 7.54 13.91
N THR A 134 -2.21 7.01 14.63
CA THR A 134 -1.91 5.58 14.68
C THR A 134 -3.08 4.76 15.19
N ALA A 135 -3.84 5.27 16.18
CA ALA A 135 -4.96 4.56 16.77
C ALA A 135 -6.08 4.37 15.73
N ALA A 136 -6.47 5.42 15.01
CA ALA A 136 -7.46 5.33 13.94
C ALA A 136 -6.98 4.43 12.79
N LEU A 137 -5.70 4.51 12.41
CA LEU A 137 -5.14 3.68 11.35
C LEU A 137 -5.14 2.18 11.72
N LEU A 138 -4.66 1.84 12.92
CA LEU A 138 -4.67 0.46 13.42
C LEU A 138 -6.08 -0.04 13.65
N GLY A 139 -6.98 0.79 14.20
CA GLY A 139 -8.39 0.47 14.36
C GLY A 139 -9.05 0.10 13.03
N PHE A 140 -8.76 0.86 11.97
CA PHE A 140 -9.26 0.56 10.63
C PHE A 140 -8.86 -0.84 10.14
N PHE A 141 -7.58 -1.21 10.30
CA PHE A 141 -7.08 -2.53 9.94
C PHE A 141 -7.64 -3.62 10.87
N ALA A 142 -7.72 -3.38 12.18
CA ALA A 142 -8.22 -4.32 13.16
C ALA A 142 -9.67 -4.74 12.89
N THR A 143 -10.55 -3.78 12.57
CA THR A 143 -11.95 -4.08 12.24
C THR A 143 -12.07 -4.95 10.97
N ARG A 144 -11.08 -4.90 10.07
CA ARG A 144 -11.11 -5.52 8.73
C ARG A 144 -10.14 -6.70 8.56
N GLN A 145 -9.40 -7.06 9.60
CA GLN A 145 -8.35 -8.09 9.53
C GLN A 145 -8.92 -9.45 9.13
N ILE A 146 -8.27 -10.16 8.21
CA ILE A 146 -8.67 -11.53 7.86
C ILE A 146 -8.00 -12.53 8.81
N PRO A 147 -8.77 -13.36 9.54
CA PRO A 147 -8.22 -14.45 10.34
C PRO A 147 -7.32 -15.37 9.50
N GLY A 148 -6.17 -15.77 10.05
CA GLY A 148 -5.18 -16.58 9.34
C GLY A 148 -4.20 -15.78 8.47
N MET A 149 -4.43 -14.47 8.26
CA MET A 149 -3.63 -13.67 7.32
C MET A 149 -3.16 -12.33 7.89
N GLU A 150 -3.95 -11.69 8.76
CA GLU A 150 -3.66 -10.40 9.38
C GLU A 150 -3.92 -10.46 10.88
N GLN A 151 -3.07 -9.79 11.65
CA GLN A 151 -3.24 -9.63 13.10
C GLN A 151 -2.87 -8.21 13.50
N VAL A 152 -3.80 -7.52 14.15
CA VAL A 152 -3.56 -6.22 14.79
C VAL A 152 -3.58 -6.40 16.29
N ASP A 153 -2.52 -5.93 16.94
CA ASP A 153 -2.36 -5.96 18.38
C ASP A 153 -2.23 -4.53 18.91
N THR A 154 -3.22 -4.11 19.68
CA THR A 154 -3.30 -2.80 20.35
C THR A 154 -3.40 -2.94 21.87
N ALA A 155 -3.26 -4.15 22.41
CA ALA A 155 -3.36 -4.40 23.84
C ALA A 155 -2.05 -4.01 24.56
N ASP A 156 -2.13 -3.67 25.85
CA ASP A 156 -0.96 -3.48 26.73
C ASP A 156 0.10 -2.48 26.20
N GLY A 157 -0.34 -1.46 25.45
CA GLY A 157 0.54 -0.47 24.82
C GLY A 157 1.26 -0.96 23.56
N ALA A 158 0.98 -2.18 23.09
CA ALA A 158 1.42 -2.64 21.79
C ALA A 158 0.73 -1.82 20.68
N SER A 159 1.41 -1.61 19.57
CA SER A 159 0.86 -1.01 18.36
C SER A 159 1.46 -1.71 17.17
N VAL A 160 0.99 -2.94 16.94
CA VAL A 160 1.58 -3.86 15.96
C VAL A 160 0.55 -4.30 14.93
N LEU A 161 0.89 -4.16 13.65
CA LEU A 161 0.16 -4.75 12.52
C LEU A 161 1.06 -5.83 11.88
N ARG A 162 0.60 -7.08 11.88
CA ARG A 162 1.28 -8.21 11.24
C ARG A 162 0.44 -8.74 10.10
N ARG A 163 1.09 -9.20 9.03
CA ARG A 163 0.40 -9.92 7.95
C ARG A 163 1.31 -10.85 7.16
N THR A 164 0.71 -11.87 6.55
CA THR A 164 1.36 -12.64 5.49
C THR A 164 1.26 -11.88 4.17
N VAL A 165 2.24 -12.08 3.30
CA VAL A 165 2.39 -11.32 2.07
C VAL A 165 2.97 -12.17 0.95
N ARG A 166 2.52 -11.92 -0.28
CA ARG A 166 3.17 -12.31 -1.52
C ARG A 166 3.67 -11.06 -2.23
N MET A 167 4.86 -11.13 -2.80
CA MET A 167 5.52 -10.09 -3.58
C MET A 167 6.01 -10.67 -4.90
N GLY A 168 5.96 -9.89 -5.98
CA GLY A 168 6.40 -10.36 -7.28
C GLY A 168 5.39 -11.27 -7.97
N SER A 169 5.71 -11.60 -9.21
CA SER A 169 4.98 -12.53 -10.06
C SER A 169 5.95 -13.50 -10.73
N GLY A 170 5.45 -14.68 -11.11
CA GLY A 170 6.24 -15.73 -11.79
C GLY A 170 7.47 -16.17 -10.99
N ALA A 171 8.62 -16.29 -11.67
CA ALA A 171 9.87 -16.79 -11.08
C ALA A 171 10.50 -15.86 -10.02
N GLN A 172 10.04 -14.60 -9.92
CA GLN A 172 10.51 -13.64 -8.91
C GLN A 172 9.54 -13.50 -7.73
N ALA A 173 8.47 -14.31 -7.71
CA ALA A 173 7.52 -14.31 -6.63
C ALA A 173 8.16 -14.84 -5.35
N CYS A 174 8.01 -14.10 -4.26
CA CYS A 174 8.34 -14.57 -2.92
C CYS A 174 7.19 -14.33 -1.96
N SER A 175 7.09 -15.21 -0.97
CA SER A 175 6.07 -15.15 0.06
C SER A 175 6.72 -15.11 1.43
N GLY A 176 6.07 -14.46 2.37
CA GLY A 176 6.61 -14.25 3.71
C GLY A 176 5.63 -13.56 4.62
N TRP A 177 6.17 -12.94 5.66
CA TRP A 177 5.40 -12.13 6.60
C TRP A 177 6.09 -10.80 6.84
N ILE A 178 5.29 -9.81 7.27
CA ILE A 178 5.77 -8.53 7.79
C ILE A 178 5.14 -8.25 9.16
N ALA A 179 5.86 -7.51 9.99
CA ALA A 179 5.35 -6.92 11.23
C ALA A 179 5.71 -5.44 11.28
N LEU A 180 4.73 -4.59 11.55
CA LEU A 180 4.84 -3.14 11.57
C LEU A 180 4.58 -2.64 12.98
N ARG A 181 5.53 -1.92 13.58
CA ARG A 181 5.44 -1.42 14.97
C ARG A 181 5.49 0.10 15.00
N PHE A 182 4.44 0.72 15.54
CA PHE A 182 4.27 2.18 15.53
C PHE A 182 4.77 2.88 16.79
N HIS A 183 4.92 2.15 17.90
CA HIS A 183 5.49 2.64 19.16
C HIS A 183 6.49 1.59 19.66
N ALA A 184 7.79 1.90 19.59
CA ALA A 184 8.84 0.94 19.93
C ALA A 184 9.46 1.16 21.32
N GLU A 185 8.84 1.99 22.17
CA GLU A 185 9.35 2.31 23.51
C GLU A 185 9.66 1.04 24.34
N ARG A 186 8.91 -0.05 24.12
CA ARG A 186 9.10 -1.31 24.87
C ARG A 186 10.04 -2.34 24.26
N PHE A 187 10.41 -2.23 22.98
CA PHE A 187 11.16 -3.30 22.29
C PHE A 187 12.56 -2.91 21.85
N HIS A 188 12.86 -1.63 21.66
CA HIS A 188 14.22 -1.15 21.31
C HIS A 188 14.45 0.30 21.76
N ALA A 189 14.52 0.53 23.07
CA ALA A 189 14.71 1.87 23.65
C ALA A 189 15.99 2.59 23.16
N GLU A 190 17.02 1.86 22.70
CA GLU A 190 18.27 2.47 22.20
C GLU A 190 18.23 2.88 20.72
N ARG A 191 17.18 2.54 19.97
CA ARG A 191 17.10 2.81 18.51
C ARG A 191 15.97 3.73 18.10
N PHE A 192 15.00 3.94 18.98
CA PHE A 192 13.90 4.86 18.76
C PHE A 192 14.13 6.12 19.57
N HIS A 193 14.20 7.25 18.89
CA HIS A 193 14.06 8.53 19.56
C HIS A 193 12.57 8.86 19.56
N PRO A 194 11.93 9.09 20.72
CA PRO A 194 10.49 9.41 20.79
C PRO A 194 10.11 10.69 20.01
N GLU A 195 11.07 11.54 19.68
CA GLU A 195 10.89 12.70 18.79
C GLU A 195 10.89 12.35 17.29
N ARG A 196 11.32 11.12 16.92
CA ARG A 196 11.36 10.67 15.52
C ARG A 196 10.02 10.04 15.15
N CYS A 197 9.35 10.70 14.21
CA CYS A 197 8.13 10.21 13.58
C CYS A 197 8.45 9.04 12.63
N GLU A 198 8.69 7.86 13.20
CA GLU A 198 9.05 6.64 12.46
C GLU A 198 8.32 5.40 12.99
N LEU A 199 8.26 4.35 12.17
CA LEU A 199 7.78 3.02 12.55
C LEU A 199 8.80 1.95 12.13
N LEU A 200 8.77 0.79 12.79
CA LEU A 200 9.64 -0.34 12.46
C LEU A 200 8.90 -1.33 11.56
N LEU A 201 9.48 -1.64 10.41
CA LEU A 201 9.09 -2.74 9.54
C LEU A 201 10.05 -3.91 9.76
N GLU A 202 9.55 -5.03 10.25
CA GLU A 202 10.24 -6.32 10.26
C GLU A 202 9.67 -7.22 9.16
N ALA A 203 10.53 -8.00 8.50
CA ALA A 203 10.12 -8.91 7.43
C ALA A 203 10.87 -10.26 7.53
N SER A 204 10.27 -11.32 6.99
CA SER A 204 10.91 -12.64 6.93
C SER A 204 12.05 -12.71 5.92
N ASP A 205 13.06 -13.55 6.18
CA ASP A 205 14.24 -13.76 5.30
C ASP A 205 13.89 -14.05 3.83
N THR A 206 12.76 -14.74 3.60
CA THR A 206 12.24 -15.03 2.27
C THR A 206 11.90 -13.80 1.43
N LEU A 207 11.68 -12.65 2.06
CA LEU A 207 11.36 -11.38 1.40
C LEU A 207 12.60 -10.54 1.09
N ALA A 208 13.81 -10.97 1.49
CA ALA A 208 15.04 -10.20 1.31
C ALA A 208 15.26 -9.71 -0.14
N PRO A 209 15.02 -10.52 -1.20
CA PRO A 209 15.20 -10.06 -2.59
C PRO A 209 14.27 -8.92 -2.99
N GLN A 210 13.12 -8.77 -2.32
CA GLN A 210 12.07 -7.80 -2.61
C GLN A 210 11.93 -6.74 -1.51
N LEU A 211 12.88 -6.64 -0.56
CA LEU A 211 12.73 -5.81 0.63
C LEU A 211 12.48 -4.32 0.31
N GLY A 212 13.10 -3.79 -0.74
CA GLY A 212 12.82 -2.41 -1.19
C GLY A 212 11.38 -2.25 -1.74
N ALA A 213 10.83 -3.27 -2.40
CA ALA A 213 9.43 -3.26 -2.86
C ALA A 213 8.46 -3.43 -1.69
N VAL A 214 8.79 -4.26 -0.71
CA VAL A 214 8.05 -4.41 0.56
C VAL A 214 7.98 -3.06 1.28
N MET A 215 9.12 -2.36 1.43
CA MET A 215 9.17 -1.02 2.01
C MET A 215 8.20 -0.05 1.32
N ARG A 216 8.23 0.03 -0.02
CA ARG A 216 7.32 0.91 -0.79
C ARG A 216 5.85 0.51 -0.62
N ARG A 217 5.56 -0.80 -0.57
CA ARG A 217 4.20 -1.30 -0.37
C ARG A 217 3.68 -0.94 1.02
N VAL A 218 4.50 -1.03 2.06
CA VAL A 218 4.16 -0.58 3.42
C VAL A 218 3.89 0.92 3.46
N ARG A 219 4.79 1.72 2.86
CA ARG A 219 4.59 3.18 2.76
C ARG A 219 3.24 3.54 2.12
N SER A 220 2.90 2.88 1.02
CA SER A 220 1.61 3.05 0.33
C SER A 220 0.43 2.50 1.14
N MET A 221 0.59 1.37 1.84
CA MET A 221 -0.47 0.77 2.64
C MET A 221 -0.82 1.62 3.85
N LEU A 222 0.15 2.29 4.46
CA LEU A 222 -0.03 3.13 5.64
C LEU A 222 -0.11 4.63 5.34
N ASP A 223 0.04 5.03 4.07
CA ASP A 223 0.02 6.43 3.63
C ASP A 223 1.12 7.31 4.25
N LEU A 224 2.31 6.74 4.48
CA LEU A 224 3.36 7.40 5.26
C LEU A 224 3.91 8.67 4.58
N ASP A 225 3.77 8.76 3.26
CA ASP A 225 4.25 9.86 2.42
C ASP A 225 3.24 11.00 2.24
N ALA A 226 2.03 10.89 2.82
CA ALA A 226 1.05 11.97 2.80
C ALA A 226 1.63 13.27 3.38
N ASP A 227 1.12 14.42 2.90
CA ASP A 227 1.43 15.75 3.41
C ASP A 227 0.24 16.29 4.21
N PRO A 228 0.22 16.10 5.56
CA PRO A 228 -0.89 16.55 6.38
C PRO A 228 -1.12 18.06 6.28
N ALA A 229 -0.08 18.87 6.07
CA ALA A 229 -0.24 20.32 5.97
C ALA A 229 -1.05 20.71 4.72
N ALA A 230 -0.71 20.13 3.55
CA ALA A 230 -1.44 20.37 2.31
C ALA A 230 -2.89 19.87 2.35
N ILE A 231 -3.12 18.74 3.05
CA ILE A 231 -4.47 18.18 3.22
C ILE A 231 -5.29 19.04 4.19
N ASN A 232 -4.71 19.41 5.33
CA ASN A 232 -5.37 20.20 6.37
C ASN A 232 -5.72 21.61 5.89
N ALA A 233 -4.85 22.22 5.07
CA ALA A 233 -5.14 23.50 4.42
C ALA A 233 -6.47 23.49 3.65
N ARG A 234 -6.95 22.32 3.21
CA ARG A 234 -8.23 22.19 2.49
C ARG A 234 -9.37 21.63 3.35
N LEU A 235 -9.08 20.71 4.26
CA LEU A 235 -10.10 19.92 4.94
C LEU A 235 -10.32 20.28 6.41
N HIS A 236 -9.43 21.05 7.04
CA HIS A 236 -9.48 21.28 8.48
C HIS A 236 -10.75 22.03 8.92
N ALA A 237 -11.23 22.98 8.11
CA ALA A 237 -12.44 23.75 8.43
C ALA A 237 -13.69 22.86 8.58
N ASP A 238 -13.83 21.83 7.73
CA ASP A 238 -14.98 20.92 7.76
C ASP A 238 -14.76 19.70 8.69
N PHE A 239 -13.50 19.39 8.98
CA PHE A 239 -13.08 18.21 9.76
C PHE A 239 -11.91 18.56 10.71
N PRO A 240 -12.16 19.31 11.79
CA PRO A 240 -11.12 19.82 12.68
C PRO A 240 -10.34 18.71 13.39
N ASP A 241 -11.01 17.61 13.72
CA ASP A 241 -10.42 16.46 14.43
C ASP A 241 -9.67 15.49 13.51
N GLY A 242 -9.63 15.78 12.19
CA GLY A 242 -9.10 14.85 11.19
C GLY A 242 -7.61 14.98 10.88
N ASN A 243 -6.85 15.79 11.62
CA ASN A 243 -5.50 16.22 11.24
C ASN A 243 -4.50 15.08 11.02
N GLY A 244 -4.57 14.02 11.83
CA GLY A 244 -3.70 12.84 11.74
C GLY A 244 -4.25 11.70 10.88
N LEU A 245 -5.50 11.79 10.42
CA LEU A 245 -6.15 10.71 9.68
C LEU A 245 -5.53 10.52 8.29
N ARG A 246 -5.27 9.26 7.96
CA ARG A 246 -4.69 8.82 6.67
C ARG A 246 -5.70 8.06 5.86
N VAL A 247 -5.48 7.95 4.55
CA VAL A 247 -6.24 7.00 3.72
C VAL A 247 -5.59 5.63 3.84
N PRO A 248 -6.18 4.63 4.53
CA PRO A 248 -5.57 3.31 4.63
C PRO A 248 -5.47 2.72 3.22
N GLY A 249 -4.29 2.24 2.85
CA GLY A 249 -4.04 1.67 1.52
C GLY A 249 -4.36 0.19 1.45
N ALA A 250 -3.75 -0.45 0.47
CA ALA A 250 -3.87 -1.88 0.22
C ALA A 250 -2.48 -2.51 0.12
N TRP A 251 -2.31 -3.70 0.68
CA TRP A 251 -1.14 -4.51 0.38
C TRP A 251 -1.22 -5.08 -1.04
N ASN A 252 -2.38 -5.58 -1.47
CA ASN A 252 -2.57 -6.13 -2.79
C ASN A 252 -3.92 -5.64 -3.36
N GLY A 253 -3.90 -5.18 -4.61
CA GLY A 253 -5.08 -4.60 -5.24
C GLY A 253 -6.17 -5.60 -5.54
N PHE A 254 -5.81 -6.79 -6.01
CA PHE A 254 -6.75 -7.88 -6.23
C PHE A 254 -7.43 -8.34 -4.94
N GLU A 255 -6.64 -8.57 -3.89
CA GLU A 255 -7.15 -8.87 -2.54
C GLU A 255 -8.17 -7.82 -2.08
N THR A 256 -7.83 -6.54 -2.21
CA THR A 256 -8.72 -5.44 -1.77
C THR A 256 -9.98 -5.34 -2.61
N ALA A 257 -9.88 -5.58 -3.93
CA ALA A 257 -11.03 -5.58 -4.82
C ALA A 257 -11.97 -6.77 -4.53
N VAL A 258 -11.44 -7.97 -4.27
CA VAL A 258 -12.24 -9.11 -3.80
C VAL A 258 -12.92 -8.80 -2.47
N ARG A 259 -12.21 -8.22 -1.49
CA ARG A 259 -12.82 -7.77 -0.23
C ARG A 259 -13.93 -6.73 -0.46
N ALA A 260 -13.75 -5.81 -1.39
CA ALA A 260 -14.77 -4.82 -1.73
C ALA A 260 -16.04 -5.47 -2.30
N VAL A 261 -15.90 -6.47 -3.16
CA VAL A 261 -17.02 -7.27 -3.68
C VAL A 261 -17.70 -8.06 -2.55
N LEU A 262 -16.91 -8.74 -1.71
CA LEU A 262 -17.44 -9.51 -0.57
C LEU A 262 -18.25 -8.62 0.39
N GLY A 263 -17.82 -7.38 0.61
CA GLY A 263 -18.46 -6.42 1.52
C GLY A 263 -19.64 -5.63 0.95
N GLN A 264 -20.03 -5.85 -0.31
CA GLN A 264 -21.18 -5.15 -0.88
C GLN A 264 -22.45 -5.39 -0.06
N GLN A 265 -23.19 -4.34 0.30
CA GLN A 265 -24.51 -4.42 0.95
C GLN A 265 -24.56 -5.24 2.26
N ILE A 266 -23.43 -5.47 2.94
CA ILE A 266 -23.38 -6.17 4.23
C ILE A 266 -22.49 -5.43 5.21
N THR A 267 -22.54 -5.83 6.48
CA THR A 267 -21.68 -5.25 7.51
C THR A 267 -20.21 -5.64 7.31
N VAL A 268 -19.30 -4.82 7.86
CA VAL A 268 -17.85 -5.12 7.84
C VAL A 268 -17.54 -6.46 8.53
N ALA A 269 -18.24 -6.78 9.63
CA ALA A 269 -18.08 -8.05 10.33
C ALA A 269 -18.47 -9.25 9.45
N ALA A 270 -19.59 -9.18 8.75
CA ALA A 270 -20.02 -10.24 7.84
C ALA A 270 -19.05 -10.39 6.65
N ALA A 271 -18.56 -9.28 6.10
CA ALA A 271 -17.56 -9.29 5.04
C ALA A 271 -16.24 -9.95 5.49
N ARG A 272 -15.81 -9.65 6.73
CA ARG A 272 -14.64 -10.27 7.37
C ARG A 272 -14.79 -11.78 7.50
N THR A 273 -15.98 -12.26 7.90
CA THR A 273 -16.27 -13.69 8.00
C THR A 273 -16.19 -14.39 6.65
N LEU A 274 -16.79 -13.81 5.60
CA LEU A 274 -16.70 -14.38 4.24
C LEU A 274 -15.24 -14.41 3.74
N ALA A 275 -14.49 -13.35 3.98
CA ALA A 275 -13.09 -13.27 3.58
C ALA A 275 -12.22 -14.29 4.34
N GLY A 276 -12.47 -14.51 5.64
CA GLY A 276 -11.80 -15.56 6.43
C GLY A 276 -12.08 -16.97 5.90
N ARG A 277 -13.33 -17.28 5.56
CA ARG A 277 -13.69 -18.57 4.94
C ARG A 277 -13.03 -18.77 3.58
N LEU A 278 -12.98 -17.71 2.76
CA LEU A 278 -12.32 -17.73 1.46
C LEU A 278 -10.81 -17.98 1.59
N VAL A 279 -10.13 -17.31 2.53
CA VAL A 279 -8.71 -17.56 2.80
C VAL A 279 -8.46 -18.95 3.37
N ALA A 280 -9.30 -19.43 4.29
CA ALA A 280 -9.16 -20.80 4.82
C ALA A 280 -9.36 -21.88 3.74
N ARG A 281 -10.23 -21.64 2.76
CA ARG A 281 -10.56 -22.63 1.71
C ARG A 281 -9.60 -22.62 0.53
N PHE A 282 -9.16 -21.44 0.10
CA PHE A 282 -8.41 -21.22 -1.15
C PHE A 282 -7.04 -20.56 -0.94
N GLY A 283 -6.70 -20.17 0.29
CA GLY A 283 -5.43 -19.56 0.61
C GLY A 283 -4.30 -20.59 0.59
N GLU A 284 -3.10 -20.13 0.29
CA GLU A 284 -1.89 -20.96 0.32
C GLU A 284 -1.33 -20.99 1.74
N PRO A 285 -1.10 -22.16 2.37
CA PRO A 285 -0.49 -22.24 3.69
C PRO A 285 0.92 -21.64 3.73
N ILE A 286 1.27 -20.98 4.82
CA ILE A 286 2.61 -20.44 5.06
C ILE A 286 2.98 -20.58 6.54
N ALA A 287 4.21 -21.02 6.80
CA ALA A 287 4.76 -21.05 8.16
C ALA A 287 5.17 -19.64 8.60
N THR A 288 4.74 -19.23 9.78
CA THR A 288 5.17 -17.97 10.40
C THR A 288 5.46 -18.18 11.90
N PRO A 289 6.18 -17.26 12.55
CA PRO A 289 6.36 -17.30 14.01
C PRO A 289 5.06 -17.18 14.81
N TRP A 290 3.94 -16.81 14.18
CA TRP A 290 2.67 -16.59 14.85
C TRP A 290 1.62 -17.58 14.33
N PRO A 291 1.11 -18.50 15.17
CA PRO A 291 0.09 -19.46 14.74
C PRO A 291 -1.18 -18.84 14.13
N ALA A 292 -1.50 -17.60 14.51
CA ALA A 292 -2.62 -16.83 13.97
C ALA A 292 -2.44 -16.40 12.50
N LEU A 293 -1.21 -16.47 11.97
CA LEU A 293 -0.84 -16.15 10.59
C LEU A 293 -0.37 -17.42 9.90
N SER A 294 -1.24 -18.03 9.11
CA SER A 294 -1.06 -19.37 8.57
C SER A 294 -1.33 -19.48 7.06
N HIS A 295 -1.92 -18.45 6.45
CA HIS A 295 -2.32 -18.46 5.04
C HIS A 295 -1.95 -17.18 4.33
N LEU A 296 -1.64 -17.29 3.04
CA LEU A 296 -1.62 -16.19 2.08
C LEU A 296 -3.01 -16.03 1.45
N PHE A 297 -3.31 -14.82 0.96
CA PHE A 297 -4.52 -14.60 0.18
C PHE A 297 -4.50 -15.44 -1.12
N PRO A 298 -5.65 -16.01 -1.56
CA PRO A 298 -5.75 -16.72 -2.83
C PRO A 298 -5.28 -15.86 -4.01
N SER A 299 -4.53 -16.43 -4.94
CA SER A 299 -4.14 -15.72 -6.15
C SER A 299 -5.33 -15.51 -7.10
N ALA A 300 -5.16 -14.61 -8.08
CA ALA A 300 -6.15 -14.41 -9.13
C ALA A 300 -6.41 -15.71 -9.91
N ALA A 301 -5.35 -16.43 -10.30
CA ALA A 301 -5.46 -17.76 -10.91
C ALA A 301 -6.35 -18.73 -10.11
N VAL A 302 -6.13 -18.83 -8.79
CA VAL A 302 -6.89 -19.75 -7.92
C VAL A 302 -8.39 -19.39 -7.91
N LEU A 303 -8.72 -18.10 -7.76
CA LEU A 303 -10.12 -17.67 -7.72
C LEU A 303 -10.78 -17.65 -9.12
N ALA A 304 -10.00 -17.52 -10.19
CA ALA A 304 -10.49 -17.64 -11.56
C ALA A 304 -10.91 -19.09 -11.88
N ALA A 305 -10.22 -20.07 -11.29
CA ALA A 305 -10.50 -21.50 -11.43
C ALA A 305 -11.54 -22.04 -10.44
N ALA A 306 -11.91 -21.26 -9.40
CA ALA A 306 -12.87 -21.70 -8.39
C ALA A 306 -14.30 -21.82 -8.98
N SER A 307 -14.99 -22.94 -8.70
CA SER A 307 -16.37 -23.12 -9.16
C SER A 307 -17.35 -22.26 -8.35
N GLY A 308 -18.46 -21.85 -8.98
CA GLY A 308 -19.53 -21.11 -8.31
C GLY A 308 -20.07 -21.85 -7.07
N ASP A 309 -20.19 -23.18 -7.15
CA ASP A 309 -20.64 -24.01 -6.03
C ASP A 309 -19.66 -23.97 -4.85
N SER A 310 -18.35 -24.03 -5.13
CA SER A 310 -17.32 -23.96 -4.09
C SER A 310 -17.31 -22.61 -3.36
N LEU A 311 -17.55 -21.50 -4.09
CA LEU A 311 -17.73 -20.18 -3.50
C LEU A 311 -19.07 -20.06 -2.75
N GLY A 312 -20.13 -20.70 -3.28
CA GLY A 312 -21.46 -20.74 -2.68
C GLY A 312 -21.48 -21.41 -1.30
N GLN A 313 -20.73 -22.51 -1.14
CA GLN A 313 -20.54 -23.20 0.15
C GLN A 313 -19.95 -22.30 1.25
N LEU A 314 -19.27 -21.21 0.90
CA LEU A 314 -18.73 -20.24 1.86
C LEU A 314 -19.78 -19.22 2.33
N GLY A 315 -20.98 -19.23 1.74
CA GLY A 315 -22.03 -18.23 1.95
C GLY A 315 -21.93 -17.02 1.01
N ILE A 316 -21.15 -17.12 -0.07
CA ILE A 316 -21.03 -16.06 -1.08
C ILE A 316 -22.19 -16.19 -2.07
N VAL A 317 -23.01 -15.15 -2.21
CA VAL A 317 -24.16 -15.15 -3.12
C VAL A 317 -23.76 -15.15 -4.60
N ARG A 318 -24.59 -15.72 -5.48
CA ARG A 318 -24.32 -15.92 -6.91
C ARG A 318 -23.82 -14.67 -7.64
N GLN A 319 -24.40 -13.50 -7.35
CA GLN A 319 -23.95 -12.23 -7.95
C GLN A 319 -22.48 -11.92 -7.60
N ARG A 320 -22.07 -12.10 -6.34
CA ARG A 320 -20.68 -11.85 -5.89
C ARG A 320 -19.73 -12.92 -6.38
N GLN A 321 -20.17 -14.18 -6.52
CA GLN A 321 -19.38 -15.23 -7.15
C GLN A 321 -18.99 -14.83 -8.58
N GLY A 322 -19.96 -14.38 -9.39
CA GLY A 322 -19.73 -13.92 -10.76
C GLY A 322 -18.77 -12.72 -10.83
N ALA A 323 -18.94 -11.74 -9.93
CA ALA A 323 -18.07 -10.59 -9.84
C ALA A 323 -16.62 -10.97 -9.45
N ILE A 324 -16.44 -11.86 -8.47
CA ILE A 324 -15.12 -12.36 -8.06
C ILE A 324 -14.45 -13.11 -9.22
N ALA A 325 -15.17 -14.01 -9.89
CA ALA A 325 -14.63 -14.78 -11.01
C ALA A 325 -14.28 -13.90 -12.23
N ALA A 326 -15.09 -12.88 -12.53
CA ALA A 326 -14.81 -11.92 -13.59
C ALA A 326 -13.56 -11.09 -13.26
N LEU A 327 -13.48 -10.56 -12.04
CA LEU A 327 -12.32 -9.81 -11.54
C LEU A 327 -11.04 -10.66 -11.54
N ALA A 328 -11.12 -11.91 -11.07
CA ALA A 328 -9.99 -12.82 -11.03
C ALA A 328 -9.43 -13.09 -12.43
N ARG A 329 -10.28 -13.34 -13.43
CA ARG A 329 -9.83 -13.59 -14.82
C ARG A 329 -9.12 -12.40 -15.45
N VAL A 330 -9.65 -11.18 -15.29
CA VAL A 330 -9.01 -10.00 -15.90
C VAL A 330 -7.72 -9.58 -15.21
N VAL A 331 -7.58 -9.89 -13.91
CA VAL A 331 -6.32 -9.69 -13.19
C VAL A 331 -5.30 -10.76 -13.54
N ASP A 332 -5.72 -12.03 -13.60
CA ASP A 332 -4.85 -13.17 -13.91
C ASP A 332 -4.27 -13.09 -15.33
N SER A 333 -5.09 -12.68 -16.30
CA SER A 333 -4.65 -12.41 -17.68
C SER A 333 -3.78 -11.15 -17.83
N GLY A 334 -3.69 -10.31 -16.79
CA GLY A 334 -2.96 -9.04 -16.82
C GLY A 334 -3.67 -7.90 -17.55
N GLU A 335 -4.92 -8.09 -18.02
CA GLU A 335 -5.73 -7.04 -18.66
C GLU A 335 -6.03 -5.88 -17.71
N LEU A 336 -6.20 -6.19 -16.42
CA LEU A 336 -6.45 -5.23 -15.36
C LEU A 336 -5.33 -5.27 -14.32
N ARG A 337 -4.60 -4.16 -14.18
CA ARG A 337 -3.57 -3.99 -13.14
C ARG A 337 -4.08 -3.12 -12.01
N LEU A 338 -4.11 -3.69 -10.80
CA LEU A 338 -4.60 -3.03 -9.59
C LEU A 338 -3.43 -2.69 -8.66
N GLU A 339 -2.74 -1.59 -8.96
CA GLU A 339 -1.56 -1.15 -8.24
C GLU A 339 -1.55 0.36 -8.00
N PRO A 340 -0.83 0.85 -6.97
CA PRO A 340 -0.64 2.29 -6.78
C PRO A 340 -0.06 2.95 -8.02
N GLY A 341 -0.70 4.04 -8.44
CA GLY A 341 -0.27 4.82 -9.59
C GLY A 341 -0.66 4.24 -10.94
N ALA A 342 -1.53 3.23 -11.06
CA ALA A 342 -2.13 2.89 -12.34
C ALA A 342 -3.03 4.02 -12.88
N ASP A 343 -3.36 3.98 -14.17
CA ASP A 343 -4.27 4.94 -14.81
C ASP A 343 -5.65 4.87 -14.15
N VAL A 344 -6.00 5.90 -13.39
CA VAL A 344 -7.24 5.92 -12.60
C VAL A 344 -8.47 5.84 -13.48
N GLU A 345 -8.55 6.63 -14.55
CA GLU A 345 -9.74 6.71 -15.41
C GLU A 345 -9.94 5.40 -16.18
N ARG A 346 -8.86 4.89 -16.79
CA ARG A 346 -8.89 3.60 -17.50
C ARG A 346 -9.24 2.45 -16.56
N THR A 347 -8.59 2.39 -15.39
CA THR A 347 -8.83 1.31 -14.41
C THR A 347 -10.27 1.34 -13.90
N MET A 348 -10.81 2.53 -13.61
CA MET A 348 -12.20 2.68 -13.19
C MET A 348 -13.18 2.28 -14.30
N SER A 349 -12.89 2.62 -15.56
CA SER A 349 -13.72 2.19 -16.70
C SER A 349 -13.73 0.67 -16.85
N GLN A 350 -12.57 0.02 -16.76
CA GLN A 350 -12.46 -1.44 -16.82
C GLN A 350 -13.20 -2.11 -15.66
N LEU A 351 -13.06 -1.58 -14.43
CA LEU A 351 -13.77 -2.09 -13.26
C LEU A 351 -15.28 -2.02 -13.42
N ARG A 352 -15.83 -0.89 -13.89
CA ARG A 352 -17.29 -0.73 -14.07
C ARG A 352 -17.87 -1.59 -15.21
N ALA A 353 -17.03 -2.03 -16.14
CA ALA A 353 -17.45 -2.96 -17.20
C ALA A 353 -17.63 -4.40 -16.67
N LEU A 354 -17.09 -4.72 -15.49
CA LEU A 354 -17.22 -6.04 -14.89
C LEU A 354 -18.60 -6.23 -14.26
N PRO A 355 -19.22 -7.42 -14.39
CA PRO A 355 -20.52 -7.70 -13.79
C PRO A 355 -20.45 -7.59 -12.26
N GLY A 356 -21.40 -6.87 -11.67
CA GLY A 356 -21.49 -6.70 -10.22
C GLY A 356 -20.50 -5.70 -9.60
N ILE A 357 -19.74 -4.96 -10.42
CA ILE A 357 -18.87 -3.87 -9.95
C ILE A 357 -19.44 -2.52 -10.41
N GLY A 358 -20.09 -1.82 -9.48
CA GLY A 358 -20.62 -0.47 -9.71
C GLY A 358 -19.63 0.65 -9.39
N ASP A 359 -20.08 1.89 -9.57
CA ASP A 359 -19.25 3.09 -9.34
C ASP A 359 -18.70 3.17 -7.92
N TRP A 360 -19.51 2.84 -6.90
CA TRP A 360 -19.05 2.81 -5.51
C TRP A 360 -17.83 1.88 -5.32
N THR A 361 -17.87 0.66 -5.88
CA THR A 361 -16.75 -0.29 -5.78
C THR A 361 -15.53 0.22 -6.54
N ALA A 362 -15.72 0.78 -7.73
CA ALA A 362 -14.62 1.35 -8.53
C ALA A 362 -13.93 2.52 -7.82
N GLN A 363 -14.70 3.44 -7.24
CA GLN A 363 -14.19 4.57 -6.45
C GLN A 363 -13.47 4.11 -5.18
N TYR A 364 -14.03 3.11 -4.48
CA TYR A 364 -13.38 2.52 -3.31
C TYR A 364 -12.03 1.86 -3.66
N ILE A 365 -11.94 1.17 -4.80
CA ILE A 365 -10.68 0.62 -5.30
C ILE A 365 -9.71 1.74 -5.72
N ALA A 366 -10.19 2.78 -6.41
CA ALA A 366 -9.35 3.93 -6.76
C ALA A 366 -8.75 4.61 -5.53
N MET A 367 -9.55 4.76 -4.47
CA MET A 367 -9.13 5.31 -3.19
C MET A 367 -8.07 4.42 -2.49
N ARG A 368 -8.43 3.16 -2.22
CA ARG A 368 -7.63 2.26 -1.37
C ARG A 368 -6.42 1.68 -2.09
N VAL A 369 -6.59 1.29 -3.36
CA VAL A 369 -5.60 0.54 -4.15
C VAL A 369 -4.77 1.47 -5.02
N LEU A 370 -5.42 2.30 -5.85
CA LEU A 370 -4.69 3.16 -6.79
C LEU A 370 -4.05 4.37 -6.11
N ARG A 371 -4.35 4.59 -4.82
CA ARG A 371 -3.92 5.73 -4.02
C ARG A 371 -4.33 7.06 -4.64
N TRP A 372 -5.51 7.10 -5.26
CA TRP A 372 -6.04 8.34 -5.82
C TRP A 372 -6.56 9.22 -4.67
N PRO A 373 -6.00 10.43 -4.43
CA PRO A 373 -6.40 11.28 -3.31
C PRO A 373 -7.76 11.95 -3.50
N ASP A 374 -8.33 11.90 -4.71
CA ASP A 374 -9.57 12.58 -5.07
C ASP A 374 -10.71 11.60 -5.41
N ALA A 375 -10.57 10.33 -5.01
CA ALA A 375 -11.62 9.33 -5.14
C ALA A 375 -12.77 9.65 -4.18
N PHE A 376 -14.00 9.42 -4.65
CA PHE A 376 -15.18 9.77 -3.88
C PHE A 376 -16.32 8.77 -4.15
N PRO A 377 -16.51 7.75 -3.30
CA PRO A 377 -17.60 6.79 -3.45
C PRO A 377 -18.92 7.42 -2.99
N ALA A 378 -19.50 8.31 -3.80
CA ALA A 378 -20.68 9.11 -3.43
C ALA A 378 -21.92 8.28 -3.05
N GLY A 379 -22.01 7.03 -3.51
CA GLY A 379 -23.05 6.06 -3.14
C GLY A 379 -22.90 5.45 -1.73
N ASP A 380 -21.85 5.79 -0.99
CA ASP A 380 -21.56 5.21 0.32
C ASP A 380 -22.55 5.71 1.39
N VAL A 381 -23.25 4.79 2.04
CA VAL A 381 -24.31 5.13 3.01
C VAL A 381 -23.75 5.81 4.26
N ALA A 382 -22.57 5.39 4.73
CA ALA A 382 -21.93 6.00 5.89
C ALA A 382 -21.46 7.43 5.58
N LEU A 383 -20.90 7.65 4.40
CA LEU A 383 -20.56 8.97 3.89
C LEU A 383 -21.80 9.86 3.75
N GLN A 384 -22.86 9.39 3.09
CA GLN A 384 -24.10 10.16 2.92
C GLN A 384 -24.74 10.54 4.28
N SER A 385 -24.66 9.63 5.26
CA SER A 385 -25.13 9.89 6.62
C SER A 385 -24.27 10.96 7.31
N ALA A 386 -22.94 10.84 7.23
CA ALA A 386 -22.00 11.81 7.81
C ALA A 386 -22.10 13.20 7.18
N LEU A 387 -22.52 13.28 5.92
CA LEU A 387 -22.76 14.53 5.19
C LEU A 387 -24.18 15.09 5.41
N GLY A 388 -25.07 14.36 6.09
CA GLY A 388 -26.46 14.78 6.28
C GLY A 388 -27.32 14.75 5.01
N VAL A 389 -26.87 14.11 3.94
CA VAL A 389 -27.57 14.08 2.63
C VAL A 389 -28.34 12.79 2.38
N ARG A 390 -28.37 11.86 3.34
CA ARG A 390 -29.01 10.54 3.17
C ARG A 390 -30.51 10.61 2.84
N GLN A 391 -31.21 11.64 3.34
CA GLN A 391 -32.64 11.83 3.08
C GLN A 391 -32.92 12.62 1.79
N ASP A 392 -31.89 13.07 1.08
CA ASP A 392 -32.05 13.72 -0.22
C ASP A 392 -32.62 12.71 -1.25
N PRO A 393 -33.50 13.12 -2.19
CA PRO A 393 -34.03 12.24 -3.23
C PRO A 393 -32.95 11.62 -4.13
N ARG A 394 -31.77 12.24 -4.23
CA ARG A 394 -30.60 11.81 -5.01
C ARG A 394 -29.34 11.95 -4.15
N PRO A 395 -29.18 11.13 -3.10
CA PRO A 395 -28.20 11.36 -2.05
C PRO A 395 -26.76 11.31 -2.55
N ALA A 396 -26.47 10.46 -3.55
CA ALA A 396 -25.14 10.43 -4.19
C ALA A 396 -24.82 11.73 -4.95
N ARG A 397 -25.79 12.35 -5.62
CA ARG A 397 -25.59 13.63 -6.33
C ARG A 397 -25.37 14.77 -5.34
N ALA A 398 -26.14 14.79 -4.25
CA ALA A 398 -25.97 15.76 -3.18
C ALA A 398 -24.59 15.62 -2.50
N ALA A 399 -24.15 14.38 -2.23
CA ALA A 399 -22.81 14.11 -1.69
C ALA A 399 -21.69 14.60 -2.64
N GLU A 400 -21.80 14.34 -3.94
CA GLU A 400 -20.82 14.80 -4.94
C GLU A 400 -20.73 16.34 -4.95
N ALA A 401 -21.87 17.03 -4.93
CA ALA A 401 -21.93 18.49 -4.87
C ALA A 401 -21.30 19.05 -3.60
N ALA A 402 -21.62 18.48 -2.43
CA ALA A 402 -21.03 18.88 -1.15
C ALA A 402 -19.51 18.68 -1.13
N SER A 403 -19.01 17.65 -1.81
CA SER A 403 -17.57 17.32 -1.84
C SER A 403 -16.72 18.21 -2.74
N ALA A 404 -17.33 19.08 -3.56
CA ALA A 404 -16.61 19.87 -4.55
C ALA A 404 -15.52 20.75 -3.91
N ALA A 405 -15.80 21.26 -2.70
CA ALA A 405 -14.85 22.03 -1.91
C ALA A 405 -13.64 21.21 -1.47
N TRP A 406 -13.67 19.88 -1.43
CA TRP A 406 -12.56 19.07 -0.93
C TRP A 406 -11.54 18.66 -1.97
N LYS A 407 -11.79 18.93 -3.26
CA LYS A 407 -10.82 18.64 -4.31
C LYS A 407 -9.47 19.34 -4.03
N PRO A 408 -8.32 18.69 -4.27
CA PRO A 408 -8.14 17.33 -4.82
C PRO A 408 -7.99 16.22 -3.76
N TRP A 409 -8.52 16.41 -2.55
CA TRP A 409 -8.32 15.56 -1.37
C TRP A 409 -9.58 14.81 -0.91
N ARG A 410 -10.54 14.57 -1.82
CA ARG A 410 -11.82 13.93 -1.46
C ARG A 410 -11.68 12.57 -0.78
N SER A 411 -10.66 11.77 -1.09
CA SER A 411 -10.39 10.49 -0.41
C SER A 411 -10.11 10.67 1.09
N TYR A 412 -9.40 11.74 1.45
CA TYR A 412 -9.14 12.06 2.86
C TYR A 412 -10.40 12.56 3.54
N ALA A 413 -11.22 13.37 2.85
CA ALA A 413 -12.51 13.81 3.37
C ALA A 413 -13.46 12.63 3.65
N VAL A 414 -13.48 11.61 2.77
CA VAL A 414 -14.24 10.36 2.99
C VAL A 414 -13.83 9.69 4.30
N VAL A 415 -12.53 9.53 4.55
CA VAL A 415 -12.04 8.92 5.80
C VAL A 415 -12.40 9.75 7.02
N ARG A 416 -12.28 11.08 6.95
CA ARG A 416 -12.68 11.98 8.06
C ARG A 416 -14.18 11.92 8.33
N ALA A 417 -15.00 11.84 7.29
CA ALA A 417 -16.44 11.67 7.40
C ALA A 417 -16.81 10.31 8.05
N TRP A 418 -16.14 9.23 7.66
CA TRP A 418 -16.32 7.91 8.28
C TRP A 418 -15.91 7.90 9.76
N ALA A 419 -14.84 8.59 10.13
CA ALA A 419 -14.40 8.70 11.52
C ALA A 419 -15.43 9.47 12.37
N ARG A 420 -16.00 10.56 11.85
CA ARG A 420 -17.05 11.33 12.53
C ARG A 420 -18.34 10.53 12.73
N GLY A 421 -18.77 9.78 11.72
CA GLY A 421 -19.98 8.95 11.79
C GLY A 421 -19.85 7.66 12.60
N ALA A 422 -18.64 7.33 13.08
CA ALA A 422 -18.36 6.19 13.95
C ALA A 422 -18.34 6.56 15.45
N ALA A 423 -18.58 7.84 15.79
CA ALA A 423 -18.84 8.23 17.17
C ALA A 423 -20.21 7.65 17.61
N PRO A 424 -20.28 7.03 18.80
CA PRO A 424 -21.47 6.34 19.29
C PRO A 424 -22.71 7.23 19.43
#